data_AF-A0A381KJY8-F1
#
_entry.id   AF-A0A381KJY8-F1
#
_cell.length_a   1.000
_cell.length_b   1.000
_cell.length_c   1.000
_cell.angle_alpha   90.00
_cell.angle_beta   90.00
_cell.angle_gamma   90.00
#
_symmetry.space_group_name_H-M   'P 1'
#
loop_
_entity.id
_entity.type
_entity.pdbx_description
1 polymer ?
#
loop_
_entity_poly.entity_id
_entity_poly.type
_entity_poly.pdbx_seq_one_letter_code
_entity_poly.pdbx_strand_id
1 'polypeptide(L)'
;MKKPVALIIMDGFGYNKDVKGNAIAESKTPNLDRIKKEYPNTLINASGLDVGLPDGQMGNSEVGHTNIGAGRIVYQDLTRITKSIKDGDFFTNKVLCEAMDKCKRKFSSCNGTFV
;
A
#
# COMPACT_ATOMS: atom_id res chain seq x y z
N MET A 1 7.85 27.21 -27.43
CA MET A 1 7.21 25.90 -27.25
C MET A 1 7.53 25.36 -25.86
N LYS A 2 6.54 24.86 -25.11
CA LYS A 2 6.80 24.15 -23.83
C LYS A 2 7.36 22.75 -24.16
N LYS A 3 8.39 22.31 -23.45
CA LYS A 3 8.89 20.93 -23.54
C LYS A 3 8.08 20.07 -22.55
N PRO A 4 7.33 19.06 -23.00
CA PRO A 4 6.53 18.25 -22.11
C PRO A 4 7.42 17.35 -21.25
N VAL A 5 7.00 17.13 -20.00
CA VAL A 5 7.56 16.11 -19.11
C VAL A 5 6.43 15.12 -18.82
N ALA A 6 6.70 13.83 -19.02
CA ALA A 6 5.72 12.76 -18.85
C ALA A 6 6.25 11.70 -17.90
N LEU A 7 5.38 11.26 -16.98
CA LEU A 7 5.59 10.07 -16.16
C LEU A 7 4.80 8.91 -16.80
N ILE A 8 5.49 7.84 -17.18
CA ILE A 8 4.88 6.65 -17.80
C ILE A 8 4.98 5.50 -16.81
N ILE A 9 3.83 4.95 -16.43
CA ILE A 9 3.72 3.85 -15.45
C ILE A 9 3.32 2.57 -16.21
N MET A 10 4.14 1.53 -16.12
CA MET A 10 3.83 0.21 -16.64
C MET A 10 3.36 -0.68 -15.49
N ASP A 11 2.04 -0.84 -15.34
CA ASP A 11 1.47 -1.59 -14.22
C ASP A 11 1.86 -3.08 -14.29
N GLY A 12 2.23 -3.66 -13.14
CA GLY A 12 2.72 -5.04 -13.04
C GLY A 12 4.10 -5.29 -13.67
N PHE A 13 4.83 -4.26 -14.11
CA PHE A 13 6.16 -4.41 -14.72
C PHE A 13 7.29 -4.35 -13.69
N GLY A 14 7.69 -5.52 -13.15
CA GLY A 14 8.75 -5.66 -12.15
C GLY A 14 10.11 -6.12 -12.71
N TYR A 15 11.16 -6.00 -11.89
CA TYR A 15 12.46 -6.61 -12.15
C TYR A 15 12.65 -7.88 -11.32
N ASN A 16 12.99 -8.99 -11.97
CA ASN A 16 13.38 -10.24 -11.32
C ASN A 16 14.65 -10.77 -12.01
N LYS A 17 15.59 -11.31 -11.21
CA LYS A 17 16.82 -11.93 -11.72
C LYS A 17 16.57 -13.31 -12.32
N ASP A 18 15.54 -14.01 -11.84
CA ASP A 18 15.13 -15.27 -12.44
C ASP A 18 14.35 -15.00 -13.74
N VAL A 19 14.76 -15.70 -14.79
CA VAL A 19 14.17 -15.61 -16.12
C VAL A 19 13.06 -16.66 -16.28
N LYS A 20 13.10 -17.76 -15.53
CA LYS A 20 12.14 -18.85 -15.69
C LYS A 20 10.74 -18.40 -15.30
N GLY A 21 9.82 -18.39 -16.28
CA GLY A 21 8.44 -17.94 -16.06
C GLY A 21 8.31 -16.42 -15.92
N ASN A 22 9.35 -15.67 -16.30
CA ASN A 22 9.36 -14.22 -16.27
C ASN A 22 8.99 -13.66 -17.65
N ALA A 23 7.71 -13.36 -17.83
CA ALA A 23 7.19 -12.81 -19.08
C ALA A 23 7.91 -11.53 -19.51
N ILE A 24 8.40 -10.71 -18.57
CA ILE A 24 9.10 -9.46 -18.88
C ILE A 24 10.48 -9.75 -19.47
N ALA A 25 11.23 -10.68 -18.88
CA ALA A 25 12.55 -11.06 -19.36
C ALA A 25 12.51 -11.87 -20.67
N GLU A 26 11.45 -12.65 -20.89
CA GLU A 26 11.25 -13.46 -22.10
C GLU A 26 10.64 -12.67 -23.27
N SER A 27 10.03 -11.51 -23.00
CA SER A 27 9.42 -10.67 -24.03
C SER A 27 10.44 -9.90 -24.88
N LYS A 28 10.09 -9.65 -26.15
CA LYS A 28 10.88 -8.77 -27.02
C LYS A 28 10.51 -7.31 -26.75
N THR A 29 11.37 -6.57 -26.06
CA THR A 29 11.12 -5.18 -25.64
C THR A 29 12.09 -4.16 -26.24
N PRO A 30 12.25 -4.08 -27.58
CA PRO A 30 13.34 -3.34 -28.23
C PRO A 30 13.37 -1.84 -27.86
N ASN A 31 12.21 -1.23 -27.62
CA ASN A 31 12.13 0.18 -27.19
C ASN A 31 12.58 0.37 -25.74
N LEU A 32 12.16 -0.51 -24.82
CA LEU A 32 12.59 -0.45 -23.42
C LEU A 32 14.07 -0.80 -23.28
N ASP A 33 14.54 -1.78 -24.06
CA ASP A 33 15.95 -2.20 -24.09
C ASP A 33 16.84 -1.03 -24.54
N ARG A 34 16.43 -0.33 -25.61
CA ARG A 34 17.12 0.86 -26.08
C ARG A 34 17.13 1.98 -25.04
N ILE A 35 15.97 2.29 -24.43
CA ILE A 35 15.88 3.34 -23.39
C ILE A 35 16.79 3.01 -22.20
N LYS A 36 16.77 1.76 -21.72
CA LYS A 36 17.61 1.30 -20.61
C LYS A 36 19.11 1.37 -20.92
N LYS A 37 19.50 1.19 -22.19
CA LYS A 37 20.90 1.28 -22.63
C LYS A 37 21.37 2.73 -22.80
N GLU A 38 20.51 3.60 -23.33
CA GLU A 38 20.87 4.97 -23.74
C GLU A 38 20.70 6.01 -22.62
N TYR A 39 19.85 5.76 -21.63
CA TYR A 39 19.50 6.72 -20.59
C TYR A 39 19.74 6.19 -19.17
N PRO A 40 19.98 7.08 -18.19
CA PRO A 40 20.10 6.70 -16.79
C PRO A 40 18.87 5.93 -16.30
N ASN A 41 19.10 4.83 -15.60
CA ASN A 41 18.05 4.00 -15.02
C ASN A 41 18.49 3.49 -13.65
N THR A 42 17.50 3.25 -12.78
CA THR A 42 17.68 2.67 -11.44
C THR A 42 16.49 1.79 -11.11
N LEU A 43 16.63 0.95 -10.09
CA LEU A 43 15.53 0.23 -9.47
C LEU A 43 15.03 1.01 -8.24
N ILE A 44 13.75 0.88 -7.95
CA ILE A 44 13.10 1.41 -6.76
C ILE A 44 12.27 0.30 -6.10
N ASN A 45 12.11 0.39 -4.78
CA ASN A 45 11.24 -0.54 -4.06
C ASN A 45 9.78 -0.07 -4.16
N ALA A 46 8.88 -0.99 -4.48
CA ALA A 46 7.46 -0.73 -4.69
C ALA A 46 6.55 -1.63 -3.83
N SER A 47 7.09 -2.21 -2.75
CA SER A 47 6.43 -3.16 -1.86
C SER A 47 6.90 -3.01 -0.43
N GLY A 48 6.17 -3.61 0.52
CA GLY A 48 6.52 -3.58 1.94
C GLY A 48 6.57 -2.17 2.54
N LEU A 49 7.49 -1.98 3.49
CA LEU A 49 7.59 -0.75 4.27
C LEU A 49 7.91 0.48 3.41
N ASP A 50 8.61 0.31 2.29
CA ASP A 50 8.98 1.39 1.37
C ASP A 50 7.77 2.08 0.73
N VAL A 51 6.60 1.42 0.74
CA VAL A 51 5.33 1.98 0.25
C VAL A 51 4.24 2.03 1.31
N GLY A 52 4.60 1.85 2.58
CA GLY A 52 3.67 1.95 3.72
C GLY A 52 2.86 0.67 3.98
N LEU A 53 3.27 -0.46 3.41
CA LEU A 53 2.72 -1.78 3.68
C LEU A 53 3.54 -2.52 4.76
N PRO A 54 2.96 -3.52 5.45
CA PRO A 54 3.71 -4.45 6.29
C PRO A 54 4.89 -5.09 5.56
N ASP A 55 5.94 -5.44 6.32
CA ASP A 55 7.12 -6.07 5.75
C ASP A 55 6.78 -7.38 5.00
N GLY A 56 7.40 -7.58 3.85
CA GLY A 56 7.14 -8.71 2.95
C GLY A 56 5.81 -8.66 2.18
N GLN A 57 4.95 -7.67 2.41
CA GLN A 57 3.70 -7.55 1.66
C GLN A 57 3.94 -7.01 0.24
N MET A 58 3.43 -7.73 -0.76
CA MET A 58 3.47 -7.31 -2.16
C MET A 58 2.76 -5.96 -2.34
N GLY A 59 3.35 -5.10 -3.18
CA GLY A 59 2.71 -3.87 -3.61
C GLY A 59 1.47 -4.12 -4.46
N ASN A 60 0.67 -3.09 -4.65
CA ASN A 60 -0.48 -3.10 -5.55
C ASN A 60 -0.61 -1.74 -6.27
N SER A 61 -1.48 -1.68 -7.27
CA SER A 61 -1.66 -0.47 -8.08
C SER A 61 -2.09 0.73 -7.23
N GLU A 62 -3.04 0.58 -6.31
CA GLU A 62 -3.55 1.69 -5.48
C GLU A 62 -2.45 2.30 -4.60
N VAL A 63 -1.72 1.45 -3.88
CA VAL A 63 -0.60 1.84 -3.03
C VAL A 63 0.50 2.50 -3.86
N GLY A 64 0.84 1.91 -5.02
CA GLY A 64 1.86 2.45 -5.91
C GLY A 64 1.52 3.85 -6.44
N HIS A 65 0.32 4.01 -7.01
CA HIS A 65 -0.12 5.30 -7.55
C HIS A 65 -0.24 6.37 -6.45
N THR A 66 -0.68 5.97 -5.26
CA THR A 66 -0.80 6.88 -4.12
C THR A 66 0.57 7.38 -3.65
N ASN A 67 1.57 6.50 -3.51
CA ASN A 67 2.92 6.89 -3.12
C ASN A 67 3.59 7.78 -4.18
N ILE A 68 3.45 7.43 -5.47
CA ILE A 68 3.98 8.21 -6.59
C ILE A 68 3.35 9.62 -6.62
N GLY A 69 2.03 9.71 -6.51
CA GLY A 69 1.31 10.99 -6.52
C GLY A 69 1.57 11.84 -5.27
N ALA A 70 1.81 11.21 -4.12
CA ALA A 70 2.06 11.91 -2.87
C ALA A 70 3.52 12.35 -2.68
N GLY A 71 4.47 11.72 -3.38
CA GLY A 71 5.92 12.00 -3.22
C GLY A 71 6.46 11.65 -1.84
N ARG A 72 5.77 10.77 -1.09
CA ARG A 72 6.14 10.31 0.26
C ARG A 72 5.52 8.95 0.55
N ILE A 73 6.04 8.26 1.57
CA ILE A 73 5.47 7.01 2.07
C ILE A 73 4.07 7.26 2.62
N VAL A 74 3.06 6.62 2.02
CA VAL A 74 1.67 6.68 2.47
C VAL A 74 1.31 5.40 3.20
N TYR A 75 1.24 5.48 4.53
CA TYR A 75 0.83 4.37 5.38
C TYR A 75 -0.63 4.03 5.12
N GLN A 76 -0.85 2.78 4.71
CA GLN A 76 -2.19 2.24 4.54
C GLN A 76 -2.91 2.11 5.87
N ASP A 77 -4.25 2.18 5.85
CA ASP A 77 -5.07 2.09 7.06
C ASP A 77 -4.81 0.79 7.82
N LEU A 78 -4.52 -0.32 7.14
CA LEU A 78 -4.14 -1.58 7.78
C LEU A 78 -2.87 -1.42 8.64
N THR A 79 -1.78 -0.93 8.07
CA THR A 79 -0.52 -0.69 8.79
C THR A 79 -0.72 0.29 9.93
N ARG A 80 -1.54 1.32 9.71
CA ARG A 80 -1.89 2.33 10.72
C ARG A 80 -2.69 1.72 11.88
N ILE A 81 -3.68 0.86 11.60
CA ILE A 81 -4.47 0.15 12.61
C ILE A 81 -3.57 -0.82 13.38
N THR A 82 -2.78 -1.64 12.69
CA THR A 82 -1.85 -2.59 13.33
C THR A 82 -0.85 -1.88 14.24
N LYS A 83 -0.29 -0.74 13.77
CA LYS A 83 0.58 0.10 14.59
C LYS A 83 -0.17 0.67 15.80
N SER A 84 -1.37 1.19 15.62
CA SER A 84 -2.19 1.73 16.70
C SER A 84 -2.55 0.68 17.76
N ILE A 85 -2.76 -0.58 17.36
CA ILE A 85 -2.96 -1.71 18.29
C ILE A 85 -1.67 -1.99 19.08
N LYS A 86 -0.53 -2.03 18.39
CA LYS A 86 0.78 -2.30 19.01
C LYS A 86 1.20 -1.21 19.99
N ASP A 87 0.99 0.06 19.62
CA ASP A 87 1.36 1.23 20.40
C ASP A 87 0.33 1.52 21.52
N GLY A 88 -0.81 0.83 21.53
CA GLY A 88 -1.85 0.93 22.55
C GLY A 88 -2.91 2.01 22.30
N ASP A 89 -2.64 2.94 21.38
CA ASP A 89 -3.55 4.05 21.00
C ASP A 89 -4.93 3.55 20.56
N PHE A 90 -5.01 2.37 19.95
CA PHE A 90 -6.25 1.76 19.47
C PHE A 90 -7.27 1.58 20.61
N PHE A 91 -6.81 1.20 21.81
CA PHE A 91 -7.67 0.93 22.96
C PHE A 91 -8.19 2.18 23.65
N THR A 92 -7.64 3.35 23.32
CA THR A 92 -8.08 4.66 23.83
C THR A 92 -8.84 5.48 22.79
N ASN A 93 -9.09 4.91 21.62
CA ASN A 93 -9.80 5.58 20.54
C ASN A 93 -11.23 5.91 20.99
N LYS A 94 -11.50 7.21 21.16
CA LYS A 94 -12.79 7.73 21.65
C LYS A 94 -14.00 7.18 20.89
N VAL A 95 -13.91 7.06 19.56
CA VAL A 95 -15.01 6.54 18.74
C VAL A 95 -15.29 5.07 19.04
N LEU A 96 -14.23 4.26 19.17
CA LEU A 96 -14.34 2.84 19.51
C LEU A 96 -14.86 2.64 20.94
N CYS A 97 -14.34 3.38 21.92
CA CYS A 97 -14.78 3.33 23.31
C CYS A 97 -16.26 3.72 23.44
N GLU A 98 -16.67 4.84 22.82
CA GLU A 98 -18.06 5.29 22.85
C GLU A 98 -19.02 4.29 22.20
N ALA A 99 -18.61 3.63 21.12
CA ALA A 99 -19.40 2.58 20.48
C ALA A 99 -19.59 1.37 21.42
N MET A 100 -18.52 0.92 22.08
CA MET A 100 -18.57 -0.18 23.04
C MET A 100 -19.43 0.18 24.27
N ASP A 101 -19.33 1.40 24.78
CA ASP A 101 -20.14 1.87 25.92
C ASP A 101 -21.62 2.01 25.57
N LYS A 102 -21.94 2.41 24.33
CA LYS A 102 -23.32 2.41 23.83
C LYS A 102 -23.88 0.98 23.75
N CYS A 103 -23.11 0.02 23.24
CA CYS A 103 -23.53 -1.38 23.19
C CYS A 103 -23.72 -1.98 24.59
N LYS A 104 -22.80 -1.76 25.53
CA LYS A 104 -22.95 -2.20 26.92
C LYS A 104 -24.22 -1.65 27.57
N ARG A 105 -24.48 -0.35 27.43
CA ARG A 105 -25.72 0.28 27.94
C ARG A 105 -26.99 -0.32 27.36
N LYS A 106 -27.03 -0.56 26.03
CA LYS A 106 -28.18 -1.22 25.40
C LYS A 106 -28.36 -2.67 25.83
N PHE A 107 -27.26 -3.41 26.03
CA PHE A 107 -27.33 -4.80 26.48
C PHE A 107 -27.79 -4.90 27.93
N SER A 108 -27.28 -4.04 28.82
CA SER A 108 -27.80 -3.91 30.19
C SER A 108 -29.27 -3.46 30.24
N SER A 109 -29.70 -2.62 29.30
CA SER A 109 -31.10 -2.22 29.14
C SER A 109 -32.01 -3.36 28.64
N CYS A 110 -31.45 -4.43 28.07
CA CYS A 110 -32.20 -5.58 27.56
C CYS A 110 -32.31 -6.75 28.56
N ASN A 111 -31.53 -6.75 29.65
CA ASN A 111 -31.61 -7.77 30.71
C ASN A 111 -32.76 -7.54 31.71
N GLY A 112 -33.74 -6.71 31.37
CA GLY A 112 -34.87 -6.35 32.25
C GLY A 112 -36.22 -6.97 31.88
N THR A 113 -36.31 -7.90 30.92
CA THR A 113 -37.60 -8.51 30.54
C THR A 113 -37.42 -9.95 30.07
N PHE A 114 -37.07 -10.82 31.02
CA PHE A 114 -37.43 -12.25 30.98
C PHE A 114 -37.82 -12.65 32.40
N VAL A 115 -39.03 -12.24 32.80
CA VAL A 115 -39.89 -12.95 33.75
C VAL A 115 -41.32 -12.77 33.28
#